data_AF-A0A543E0D5-F1
#
_entry.id   AF-A0A543E0D5-F1
#
_cell.length_a   1.000
_cell.length_b   1.000
_cell.length_c   1.000
_cell.angle_alpha   90.00
_cell.angle_beta   90.00
_cell.angle_gamma   90.00
#
_symmetry.space_group_name_H-M   'P 1'
#
loop_
_entity.id
_entity.type
_entity.pdbx_description
1 polymer ?
#
loop_
_entity_poly.entity_id
_entity_poly.type
_entity_poly.pdbx_seq_one_letter_code
_entity_poly.pdbx_strand_id
1 'polypeptide(L)'
;MAVTGSAFSLVGGAPPEPERAPAPAVVPVAQAELDEPDELDAAGATGASLLAAAVEPVDPDPDVADASELVKAVQLAEQEIARVAAEKAAAEERAAQERAAAEAEAAKGPVDCGLDLSDLGRVKSNVRNAAEQLGCRYGEPDMHGVAGRAGTSDHPSGLAVDFMVDRATGDALASCALENMDTLGVKYVIWEQQINHGNGWKGMEDRGGATANHFDHVHISFERGGGGGSLQGC
;
A
#
# COMPACT_ATOMS: atom_id res chain seq x y z
N MET A 1 -73.19 13.23 -37.31
CA MET A 1 -73.06 11.77 -37.50
C MET A 1 -71.66 11.40 -37.02
N ALA A 2 -71.53 10.96 -35.76
CA ALA A 2 -71.39 9.55 -35.32
C ALA A 2 -69.92 9.07 -35.50
N VAL A 3 -69.04 9.21 -34.49
CA VAL A 3 -68.64 8.20 -33.45
C VAL A 3 -68.15 6.90 -34.09
N THR A 4 -66.86 6.53 -34.01
CA THR A 4 -66.18 5.76 -32.94
C THR A 4 -64.65 5.94 -33.09
N GLY A 5 -63.77 5.96 -32.08
CA GLY A 5 -63.64 5.10 -30.91
C GLY A 5 -62.68 3.93 -31.22
N SER A 6 -61.39 4.04 -30.87
CA SER A 6 -60.48 2.89 -30.83
C SER A 6 -59.45 3.04 -29.71
N ALA A 7 -59.27 1.93 -29.03
CA ALA A 7 -58.89 1.83 -27.64
C ALA A 7 -57.37 1.69 -27.42
N PHE A 8 -56.96 2.19 -26.25
CA PHE A 8 -55.72 1.85 -25.57
C PHE A 8 -55.71 0.34 -25.22
N SER A 9 -54.61 -0.35 -25.52
CA SER A 9 -54.26 -1.60 -24.85
C SER A 9 -52.96 -1.38 -24.07
N LEU A 10 -53.09 -1.29 -22.75
CA LEU A 10 -52.02 -1.48 -21.80
C LEU A 10 -51.86 -2.99 -21.61
N VAL A 11 -50.77 -3.57 -22.14
CA VAL A 11 -50.32 -4.90 -21.73
C VAL A 11 -49.37 -4.71 -20.55
N GLY A 12 -49.84 -5.05 -19.35
CA GLY A 12 -49.01 -5.13 -18.16
C GLY A 12 -48.15 -6.39 -18.23
N GLY A 13 -46.84 -6.21 -18.43
CA GLY A 13 -45.86 -7.27 -18.19
C GLY A 13 -45.59 -7.38 -16.69
N ALA A 14 -45.79 -8.57 -16.14
CA ALA A 14 -45.39 -8.90 -14.77
C ALA A 14 -43.86 -8.79 -14.61
N PRO A 15 -43.34 -8.32 -13.47
CA PRO A 15 -41.90 -8.37 -13.20
C PRO A 15 -41.45 -9.84 -13.02
N PRO A 16 -40.26 -10.22 -13.49
CA PRO A 16 -39.70 -11.54 -13.21
C PRO A 16 -39.43 -11.71 -11.71
N GLU A 17 -39.76 -12.89 -11.18
CA GLU A 17 -39.43 -13.32 -9.82
C GLU A 17 -37.90 -13.29 -9.60
N PRO A 18 -37.42 -12.88 -8.42
CA PRO A 18 -35.99 -12.95 -8.12
C PRO A 18 -35.55 -14.41 -7.97
N GLU A 19 -34.70 -14.84 -8.89
CA GLU A 19 -33.99 -16.12 -8.82
C GLU A 19 -33.12 -16.15 -7.56
N ARG A 20 -33.42 -17.09 -6.66
CA ARG A 20 -32.76 -17.24 -5.37
C ARG A 20 -31.38 -17.86 -5.57
N ALA A 21 -30.33 -17.06 -5.51
CA ALA A 21 -28.95 -17.52 -5.51
C ALA A 21 -28.71 -18.52 -4.35
N PRO A 22 -27.96 -19.61 -4.56
CA PRO A 22 -27.67 -20.60 -3.52
C PRO A 22 -26.78 -20.01 -2.42
N ALA A 23 -27.03 -20.43 -1.18
CA ALA A 23 -26.22 -20.08 -0.01
C ALA A 23 -24.76 -20.56 -0.17
N PRO A 24 -23.76 -19.84 0.41
CA PRO A 24 -22.38 -20.31 0.38
C PRO A 24 -22.23 -21.58 1.22
N ALA A 25 -21.52 -22.56 0.66
CA ALA A 25 -21.13 -23.78 1.37
C ALA A 25 -20.18 -23.42 2.53
N VAL A 26 -20.56 -23.79 3.74
CA VAL A 26 -19.69 -23.79 4.92
C VAL A 26 -18.67 -24.92 4.79
N VAL A 27 -17.39 -24.55 4.73
CA VAL A 27 -16.26 -25.49 4.81
C VAL A 27 -15.99 -25.78 6.29
N PRO A 28 -15.95 -27.04 6.75
CA PRO A 28 -15.53 -27.30 8.12
C PRO A 28 -14.02 -27.07 8.26
N VAL A 29 -13.64 -26.22 9.21
CA VAL A 29 -12.27 -26.07 9.68
C VAL A 29 -11.94 -27.30 10.52
N ALA A 30 -11.08 -28.18 10.00
CA ALA A 30 -10.48 -29.25 10.79
C ALA A 30 -9.44 -28.65 11.74
N GLN A 31 -9.57 -29.02 13.01
CA GLN A 31 -8.76 -28.59 14.13
C GLN A 31 -7.35 -29.21 14.02
N ALA A 32 -6.31 -28.40 14.14
CA ALA A 32 -4.96 -28.88 14.39
C ALA A 32 -4.80 -29.06 15.90
N GLU A 33 -4.53 -30.30 16.31
CA GLU A 33 -4.23 -30.70 17.67
C GLU A 33 -2.89 -30.07 18.11
N LEU A 34 -2.90 -29.44 19.29
CA LEU A 34 -1.72 -29.02 20.03
C LEU A 34 -1.31 -30.20 20.91
N ASP A 35 -0.11 -30.73 20.70
CA ASP A 35 0.56 -31.62 21.65
C ASP A 35 1.88 -30.94 22.03
N GLU A 36 1.94 -30.42 23.26
CA GLU A 36 3.17 -30.04 23.94
C GLU A 36 3.94 -31.31 24.31
N PRO A 37 5.28 -31.23 24.47
CA PRO A 37 5.70 -31.28 25.87
C PRO A 37 6.84 -30.34 26.26
N ASP A 38 6.74 -30.03 27.54
CA ASP A 38 7.63 -29.32 28.45
C ASP A 38 8.91 -30.12 28.82
N GLU A 39 9.84 -29.36 29.39
CA GLU A 39 10.95 -29.72 30.28
C GLU A 39 12.28 -30.35 29.79
N LEU A 40 13.31 -29.49 29.86
CA LEU A 40 14.47 -29.52 30.77
C LEU A 40 15.34 -30.79 30.96
N ASP A 41 16.64 -30.48 30.92
CA ASP A 41 17.75 -30.95 31.75
C ASP A 41 18.68 -32.06 31.22
N ALA A 42 19.95 -31.76 31.46
CA ALA A 42 21.15 -32.52 31.22
C ALA A 42 21.20 -33.81 32.04
N ALA A 43 21.82 -34.85 31.48
CA ALA A 43 22.87 -35.66 32.12
C ALA A 43 23.10 -36.96 31.37
N GLY A 44 24.38 -37.34 31.24
CA GLY A 44 24.77 -38.75 31.39
C GLY A 44 24.68 -39.62 30.14
N ALA A 45 25.74 -39.61 29.34
CA ALA A 45 26.12 -40.80 28.57
C ALA A 45 27.52 -41.25 29.00
N THR A 46 27.58 -41.95 30.13
CA THR A 46 28.65 -42.90 30.42
C THR A 46 28.43 -44.16 29.58
N GLY A 47 29.40 -44.54 28.77
CA GLY A 47 29.32 -45.77 27.97
C GLY A 47 30.63 -46.10 27.31
N ALA A 48 31.59 -46.55 28.11
CA ALA A 48 32.88 -47.05 27.66
C ALA A 48 32.72 -48.20 26.66
N SER A 49 33.40 -48.09 25.51
CA SER A 49 33.73 -49.24 24.68
C SER A 49 35.24 -49.25 24.46
N LEU A 50 35.87 -50.29 24.99
CA LEU A 50 37.30 -50.59 24.94
C LEU A 50 37.68 -51.02 23.53
N LEU A 51 38.63 -50.33 22.89
CA LEU A 51 39.44 -50.91 21.82
C LEU A 51 40.90 -50.48 21.97
N ALA A 52 41.76 -51.44 21.65
CA ALA A 52 43.13 -51.61 22.09
C ALA A 52 44.13 -50.58 21.54
N ALA A 53 45.18 -50.36 22.35
CA ALA A 53 46.38 -49.65 21.98
C ALA A 53 47.18 -50.38 20.89
N ALA A 54 47.54 -49.65 19.85
CA ALA A 54 48.69 -49.95 19.00
C ALA A 54 49.44 -48.64 18.76
N VAL A 55 50.69 -48.58 19.25
CA VAL A 55 51.62 -47.46 19.11
C VAL A 55 52.35 -47.65 17.78
N GLU A 56 52.25 -46.67 16.87
CA GLU A 56 53.25 -46.44 15.83
C GLU A 56 53.94 -45.09 16.10
N PRO A 57 55.29 -45.00 15.99
CA PRO A 57 56.03 -43.80 16.38
C PRO A 57 56.29 -42.83 15.20
N VAL A 58 56.20 -41.53 15.52
CA VAL A 58 56.85 -40.35 14.86
C VAL A 58 56.32 -40.00 13.45
N ASP A 59 55.67 -38.85 13.19
CA ASP A 59 56.15 -37.44 13.14
C ASP A 59 54.95 -36.56 12.64
N PRO A 60 54.94 -35.21 12.72
CA PRO A 60 55.60 -34.28 13.63
C PRO A 60 54.62 -33.80 14.73
N ASP A 61 55.10 -32.98 15.67
CA ASP A 61 54.23 -32.11 16.48
C ASP A 61 53.15 -31.52 15.57
N PRO A 62 51.83 -31.54 15.92
CA PRO A 62 50.92 -30.64 15.24
C PRO A 62 51.52 -29.25 15.44
N ASP A 63 51.88 -28.55 14.36
CA ASP A 63 52.36 -27.16 14.41
C ASP A 63 51.55 -26.47 15.50
N VAL A 64 52.20 -26.20 16.64
CA VAL A 64 51.57 -25.56 17.78
C VAL A 64 51.00 -24.30 17.20
N ALA A 65 49.68 -24.28 16.97
CA ALA A 65 49.01 -23.20 16.28
C ALA A 65 49.55 -21.91 16.90
N ASP A 66 50.24 -21.11 16.09
CA ASP A 66 51.02 -20.00 16.61
C ASP A 66 50.07 -19.20 17.49
N ALA A 67 50.37 -19.12 18.79
CA ALA A 67 49.51 -18.46 19.75
C ALA A 67 49.23 -17.00 19.30
N SER A 68 50.14 -16.41 18.53
CA SER A 68 49.97 -15.12 17.87
C SER A 68 48.88 -15.12 16.79
N GLU A 69 48.75 -16.18 15.99
CA GLU A 69 47.72 -16.27 14.94
C GLU A 69 46.31 -16.45 15.55
N LEU A 70 46.19 -17.22 16.64
CA LEU A 70 44.93 -17.32 17.38
C LEU A 70 44.53 -15.99 18.04
N VAL A 71 45.49 -15.29 18.66
CA VAL A 71 45.25 -13.95 19.23
C VAL A 71 44.82 -12.96 18.14
N LYS A 72 45.44 -13.02 16.95
CA LYS A 72 45.09 -12.18 15.81
C LYS A 72 43.70 -12.50 15.25
N ALA A 73 43.33 -13.78 15.19
CA ALA A 73 42.00 -14.22 14.77
C ALA A 73 40.91 -13.74 15.74
N VAL A 74 41.16 -13.81 17.06
CA VAL A 74 40.25 -13.27 18.09
C VAL A 74 40.12 -11.75 17.95
N GLN A 75 41.23 -11.03 17.78
CA GLN A 75 41.19 -9.57 17.58
C GLN A 75 40.43 -9.16 16.32
N LEU A 76 40.59 -9.91 15.22
CA LEU A 76 39.83 -9.65 13.99
C LEU A 76 38.34 -9.97 14.17
N ALA A 77 38.00 -11.04 14.89
CA ALA A 77 36.61 -11.35 15.22
C ALA A 77 35.97 -10.27 16.12
N GLU A 78 36.72 -9.77 17.11
CA GLU A 78 36.28 -8.66 17.97
C GLU A 78 36.09 -7.36 17.18
N GLN A 79 37.00 -7.05 16.26
CA GLN A 79 36.88 -5.89 15.36
C GLN A 79 35.66 -6.03 14.42
N GLU A 80 35.40 -7.22 13.90
CA GLU A 80 34.24 -7.48 13.06
C GLU A 80 32.93 -7.33 13.84
N ILE A 81 32.87 -7.90 15.05
CA ILE A 81 31.71 -7.74 15.95
C ILE A 81 31.50 -6.26 16.27
N ALA A 82 32.57 -5.51 16.54
CA ALA A 82 32.48 -4.07 16.79
C ALA A 82 32.00 -3.30 15.55
N ARG A 83 32.46 -3.66 14.35
CA ARG A 83 31.99 -3.05 13.10
C ARG A 83 30.52 -3.31 12.86
N VAL A 84 30.09 -4.57 12.96
CA VAL A 84 28.69 -4.96 12.77
C VAL A 84 27.78 -4.30 13.80
N ALA A 85 28.24 -4.19 15.06
CA ALA A 85 27.51 -3.48 16.09
C ALA A 85 27.40 -1.97 15.79
N ALA A 86 28.46 -1.35 15.29
CA ALA A 86 28.45 0.06 14.90
C ALA A 86 27.56 0.32 13.68
N GLU A 87 27.59 -0.56 12.67
CA GLU A 87 26.71 -0.48 11.49
C GLU A 87 25.25 -0.64 11.89
N LYS A 88 24.93 -1.60 12.77
CA LYS A 88 23.58 -1.78 13.30
C LYS A 88 23.11 -0.55 14.08
N ALA A 89 23.95 -0.01 14.97
CA ALA A 89 23.61 1.20 15.72
C ALA A 89 23.38 2.41 14.80
N ALA A 90 24.19 2.57 13.75
CA ALA A 90 24.00 3.63 12.75
C ALA A 90 22.72 3.45 11.92
N ALA A 91 22.34 2.20 11.60
CA ALA A 91 21.08 1.90 10.93
C ALA A 91 19.87 2.19 11.83
N GLU A 92 19.93 1.83 13.11
CA GLU A 92 18.89 2.16 14.09
C GLU A 92 18.76 3.67 14.30
N GLU A 93 19.87 4.41 14.35
CA GLU A 93 19.85 5.87 14.43
C GLU A 93 19.22 6.50 13.17
N ARG A 94 19.58 6.04 11.97
CA ARG A 94 18.93 6.49 10.72
C ARG A 94 17.44 6.21 10.71
N ALA A 95 17.02 5.01 11.08
CA ALA A 95 15.60 4.66 11.16
C ALA A 95 14.84 5.53 12.18
N ALA A 96 15.47 5.85 13.32
CA ALA A 96 14.90 6.75 14.31
C ALA A 96 14.77 8.18 13.77
N GLN A 97 15.77 8.68 13.04
CA GLN A 97 15.73 10.00 12.39
C GLN A 97 14.65 10.07 11.31
N GLU A 98 14.51 9.04 10.47
CA GLU A 98 13.45 8.95 9.45
C GLU A 98 12.06 8.91 10.08
N ARG A 99 11.87 8.13 11.16
CA ARG A 99 10.62 8.09 11.92
C ARG A 99 10.29 9.45 12.53
N ALA A 100 11.27 10.13 13.12
CA ALA A 100 11.08 11.46 13.70
C ALA A 100 10.75 12.52 12.64
N ALA A 101 11.37 12.43 11.45
CA ALA A 101 11.04 13.30 10.32
C ALA A 101 9.61 13.06 9.82
N ALA A 102 9.19 11.79 9.69
CA ALA A 102 7.82 11.44 9.31
C ALA A 102 6.80 11.92 10.36
N GLU A 103 7.09 11.78 11.65
CA GLU A 103 6.24 12.31 12.73
C GLU A 103 6.16 13.85 12.71
N ALA A 104 7.27 14.53 12.40
CA ALA A 104 7.29 15.99 12.27
C ALA A 104 6.50 16.50 11.05
N GLU A 105 6.57 15.80 9.91
CA GLU A 105 5.74 16.11 8.74
C GLU A 105 4.26 15.86 9.01
N ALA A 106 3.91 14.73 9.65
CA ALA A 106 2.54 14.44 10.05
C ALA A 106 1.97 15.48 11.04
N ALA A 107 2.82 16.04 11.90
CA ALA A 107 2.43 17.07 12.86
C ALA A 107 2.09 18.44 12.24
N LYS A 108 2.43 18.68 10.97
CA LYS A 108 2.06 19.93 10.27
C LYS A 108 0.55 20.04 9.99
N GLY A 109 -0.19 18.94 10.15
CA GLY A 109 -1.64 18.92 9.97
C GLY A 109 -2.07 19.10 8.51
N PRO A 110 -3.38 19.07 8.22
CA PRO A 110 -3.89 19.29 6.88
C PRO A 110 -3.60 20.72 6.43
N VAL A 111 -3.16 20.88 5.18
CA VAL A 111 -2.97 22.19 4.55
C VAL A 111 -4.36 22.78 4.29
N ASP A 112 -4.74 23.80 5.06
CA ASP A 112 -5.91 24.64 4.78
C ASP A 112 -5.41 25.98 4.23
N CYS A 113 -5.76 26.25 2.98
CA CYS A 113 -5.43 27.49 2.27
C CYS A 113 -6.67 28.34 1.94
N GLY A 114 -7.86 27.96 2.44
CA GLY A 114 -9.11 28.65 2.10
C GLY A 114 -9.61 28.39 0.67
N LEU A 115 -9.21 27.27 0.06
CA LEU A 115 -9.58 26.86 -1.30
C LEU A 115 -11.10 26.75 -1.45
N ASP A 116 -11.66 27.38 -2.48
CA ASP A 116 -13.09 27.23 -2.79
C ASP A 116 -13.34 25.89 -3.50
N LEU A 117 -14.09 25.02 -2.84
CA LEU A 117 -14.45 23.69 -3.34
C LEU A 117 -15.93 23.57 -3.70
N SER A 118 -16.64 24.70 -3.84
CA SER A 118 -18.07 24.73 -4.15
C SER A 118 -18.38 24.12 -5.53
N ASP A 119 -17.49 24.32 -6.50
CA ASP A 119 -17.63 23.82 -7.88
C ASP A 119 -17.45 22.29 -8.03
N LEU A 120 -16.96 21.60 -6.99
CA LEU A 120 -16.88 20.14 -6.99
C LEU A 120 -18.26 19.45 -6.93
N GLY A 121 -19.33 20.18 -6.61
CA GLY A 121 -20.65 19.60 -6.40
C GLY A 121 -20.70 18.67 -5.18
N ARG A 122 -21.59 17.66 -5.23
CA ARG A 122 -21.86 16.74 -4.11
C ARG A 122 -20.85 15.59 -4.00
N VAL A 123 -19.56 15.90 -4.04
CA VAL A 123 -18.50 14.95 -3.70
C VAL A 123 -18.64 14.48 -2.24
N LYS A 124 -18.15 13.27 -1.93
CA LYS A 124 -18.11 12.75 -0.56
C LYS A 124 -17.14 13.55 0.30
N SER A 125 -17.27 13.44 1.62
CA SER A 125 -16.46 14.21 2.57
C SER A 125 -14.98 13.88 2.48
N ASN A 126 -14.62 12.60 2.30
CA ASN A 126 -13.23 12.17 2.09
C ASN A 126 -12.65 12.75 0.79
N VAL A 127 -13.42 12.73 -0.30
CA VAL A 127 -13.00 13.34 -1.58
C VAL A 127 -12.80 14.85 -1.43
N ARG A 128 -13.72 15.54 -0.77
CA ARG A 128 -13.61 16.99 -0.51
C ARG A 128 -12.36 17.31 0.31
N ASN A 129 -12.09 16.55 1.36
CA ASN A 129 -10.91 16.73 2.20
C ASN A 129 -9.61 16.41 1.44
N ALA A 130 -9.58 15.38 0.60
CA ALA A 130 -8.41 15.10 -0.24
C ALA A 130 -8.19 16.21 -1.29
N ALA A 131 -9.27 16.70 -1.91
CA ALA A 131 -9.22 17.81 -2.86
C ALA A 131 -8.68 19.10 -2.23
N GLU A 132 -9.10 19.42 -1.01
CA GLU A 132 -8.56 20.55 -0.24
C GLU A 132 -7.06 20.42 -0.02
N GLN A 133 -6.62 19.29 0.54
CA GLN A 133 -5.23 19.11 0.93
C GLN A 133 -4.28 19.04 -0.27
N LEU A 134 -4.64 18.29 -1.31
CA LEU A 134 -3.85 18.21 -2.54
C LEU A 134 -3.91 19.52 -3.32
N GLY A 135 -5.09 20.14 -3.42
CA GLY A 135 -5.26 21.43 -4.09
C GLY A 135 -4.41 22.52 -3.45
N CYS A 136 -4.46 22.66 -2.13
CA CYS A 136 -3.65 23.63 -1.40
C CYS A 136 -2.15 23.39 -1.53
N ARG A 137 -1.72 22.12 -1.61
CA ARG A 137 -0.30 21.78 -1.77
C ARG A 137 0.24 22.09 -3.16
N TYR A 138 -0.58 21.92 -4.19
CA TYR A 138 -0.16 21.98 -5.59
C TYR A 138 -0.64 23.24 -6.32
N GLY A 139 -0.87 24.34 -5.58
CA GLY A 139 -1.10 25.66 -6.17
C GLY A 139 -2.53 25.92 -6.64
N GLU A 140 -3.52 25.29 -5.99
CA GLU A 140 -4.95 25.54 -6.19
C GLU A 140 -5.41 25.37 -7.65
N PRO A 141 -5.15 24.21 -8.30
CA PRO A 141 -5.55 23.98 -9.67
C PRO A 141 -7.08 23.97 -9.82
N ASP A 142 -7.55 24.23 -11.05
CA ASP A 142 -8.95 23.97 -11.40
C ASP A 142 -9.25 22.49 -11.17
N MET A 143 -10.40 22.21 -10.55
CA MET A 143 -10.80 20.85 -10.22
C MET A 143 -12.21 20.54 -10.70
N HIS A 144 -12.43 19.29 -11.08
CA HIS A 144 -13.74 18.80 -11.51
C HIS A 144 -14.19 17.63 -10.65
N GLY A 145 -15.24 17.85 -9.86
CA GLY A 145 -15.85 16.85 -8.98
C GLY A 145 -16.99 16.10 -9.65
N VAL A 146 -18.20 16.18 -9.08
CA VAL A 146 -19.38 15.48 -9.60
C VAL A 146 -19.74 15.97 -11.00
N ALA A 147 -19.66 15.07 -11.98
CA ALA A 147 -20.09 15.30 -13.35
C ALA A 147 -20.78 14.05 -13.91
N GLY A 148 -21.77 14.24 -14.77
CA GLY A 148 -22.35 13.14 -15.55
C GLY A 148 -21.35 12.68 -16.61
N ARG A 149 -20.82 11.47 -16.48
CA ARG A 149 -19.85 10.90 -17.43
C ARG A 149 -20.31 9.54 -17.94
N ALA A 150 -19.94 9.22 -19.18
CA ALA A 150 -20.20 7.91 -19.77
C ALA A 150 -19.28 6.83 -19.13
N GLY A 151 -19.75 5.59 -19.09
CA GLY A 151 -18.96 4.44 -18.61
C GLY A 151 -18.90 4.30 -17.08
N THR A 152 -17.90 3.55 -16.58
CA THR A 152 -17.69 3.22 -15.15
C THR A 152 -16.96 4.33 -14.40
N SER A 153 -17.41 5.57 -14.53
CA SER A 153 -16.80 6.72 -13.84
C SER A 153 -17.25 6.80 -12.39
N ASP A 154 -16.33 7.11 -11.48
CA ASP A 154 -16.62 7.34 -10.06
C ASP A 154 -17.10 8.79 -9.78
N HIS A 155 -17.00 9.72 -10.75
CA HIS A 155 -17.46 11.11 -10.64
C HIS A 155 -18.96 11.27 -10.33
N PRO A 156 -19.90 10.59 -11.01
CA PRO A 156 -21.33 10.74 -10.72
C PRO A 156 -21.70 10.36 -9.28
N SER A 157 -20.93 9.45 -8.67
CA SER A 157 -21.12 9.00 -7.29
C SER A 157 -20.48 9.93 -6.25
N GLY A 158 -19.77 10.97 -6.70
CA GLY A 158 -19.00 11.87 -5.85
C GLY A 158 -17.74 11.22 -5.25
N LEU A 159 -17.21 10.20 -5.91
CA LEU A 159 -16.06 9.40 -5.48
C LEU A 159 -14.81 9.66 -6.32
N ALA A 160 -14.78 10.74 -7.09
CA ALA A 160 -13.61 11.11 -7.87
C ALA A 160 -13.47 12.63 -7.99
N VAL A 161 -12.24 13.05 -8.29
CA VAL A 161 -11.91 14.42 -8.66
C VAL A 161 -10.83 14.39 -9.75
N ASP A 162 -10.92 15.31 -10.71
CA ASP A 162 -9.85 15.60 -11.66
C ASP A 162 -9.16 16.89 -11.23
N PHE A 163 -7.83 16.88 -11.16
CA PHE A 163 -6.99 18.07 -10.97
C PHE A 163 -6.42 18.49 -12.32
N MET A 164 -6.81 19.65 -12.83
CA MET A 164 -6.33 20.17 -14.11
C MET A 164 -4.94 20.79 -13.90
N VAL A 165 -3.89 20.12 -14.39
CA VAL A 165 -2.50 20.48 -14.06
C VAL A 165 -1.57 20.24 -15.25
N ASP A 166 -0.44 20.95 -15.27
CA ASP A 166 0.65 20.62 -16.18
C ASP A 166 1.34 19.30 -15.81
N ARG A 167 2.23 18.84 -16.72
CA ARG A 167 2.99 17.60 -16.57
C ARG A 167 3.76 17.52 -15.24
N ALA A 168 4.49 18.58 -14.88
CA ALA A 168 5.39 18.57 -13.74
C ALA A 168 4.62 18.55 -12.41
N THR A 169 3.55 19.35 -12.34
CA THR A 169 2.65 19.38 -11.19
C THR A 169 1.88 18.06 -11.08
N GLY A 170 1.43 17.50 -12.20
CA GLY A 170 0.72 16.22 -12.24
C GLY A 170 1.58 15.04 -11.80
N ASP A 171 2.87 14.99 -12.18
CA ASP A 171 3.80 13.97 -11.71
C ASP A 171 3.94 13.97 -10.18
N ALA A 172 4.13 15.16 -9.58
CA ALA A 172 4.26 15.29 -8.13
C ALA A 172 2.93 14.97 -7.40
N LEU A 173 1.81 15.49 -7.91
CA LEU A 173 0.48 15.26 -7.33
C LEU A 173 0.11 13.78 -7.38
N ALA A 174 0.32 13.11 -8.52
CA ALA A 174 0.04 11.69 -8.67
C ALA A 174 0.91 10.83 -7.75
N SER A 175 2.21 11.13 -7.61
CA SER A 175 3.09 10.43 -6.66
C SER A 175 2.59 10.59 -5.23
N CYS A 176 2.29 11.82 -4.83
CA CYS A 176 1.87 12.07 -3.46
C CYS A 176 0.52 11.44 -3.13
N ALA A 177 -0.42 11.44 -4.07
CA ALA A 177 -1.68 10.72 -3.92
C ALA A 177 -1.48 9.21 -3.73
N LEU A 178 -0.51 8.62 -4.44
CA LEU A 178 -0.15 7.20 -4.32
C LEU A 178 0.56 6.89 -3.00
N GLU A 179 1.43 7.78 -2.52
CA GLU A 179 2.10 7.65 -1.22
C GLU A 179 1.10 7.77 -0.06
N ASN A 180 0.00 8.50 -0.26
CA ASN A 180 -1.01 8.77 0.75
C ASN A 180 -2.32 8.00 0.54
N MET A 181 -2.29 6.87 -0.19
CA MET A 181 -3.52 6.18 -0.59
C MET A 181 -4.43 5.82 0.58
N ASP A 182 -3.89 5.19 1.62
CA ASP A 182 -4.68 4.77 2.78
C ASP A 182 -5.24 5.98 3.55
N THR A 183 -4.39 6.98 3.77
CA THR A 183 -4.70 8.21 4.50
C THR A 183 -5.80 9.03 3.84
N LEU A 184 -5.78 9.12 2.51
CA LEU A 184 -6.77 9.86 1.72
C LEU A 184 -7.96 8.99 1.28
N GLY A 185 -7.85 7.66 1.42
CA GLY A 185 -8.84 6.72 0.90
C GLY A 185 -8.85 6.65 -0.62
N VAL A 186 -7.69 6.78 -1.27
CA VAL A 186 -7.54 6.65 -2.72
C VAL A 186 -7.66 5.19 -3.13
N LYS A 187 -8.54 4.94 -4.09
CA LYS A 187 -8.79 3.63 -4.72
C LYS A 187 -7.88 3.41 -5.94
N TYR A 188 -7.66 4.46 -6.73
CA TYR A 188 -6.66 4.49 -7.82
C TYR A 188 -6.38 5.91 -8.29
N VAL A 189 -5.26 6.07 -8.98
CA VAL A 189 -4.86 7.27 -9.71
C VAL A 189 -4.73 6.95 -11.19
N ILE A 190 -5.20 7.83 -12.07
CA ILE A 190 -4.93 7.78 -13.51
C ILE A 190 -4.17 9.04 -13.92
N TRP A 191 -3.05 8.86 -14.60
CA TRP A 191 -2.18 9.93 -15.09
C TRP A 191 -1.35 9.44 -16.27
N GLU A 192 -1.14 10.28 -17.28
CA GLU A 192 -0.36 9.94 -18.49
C GLU A 192 -0.75 8.61 -19.12
N GLN A 193 -2.05 8.40 -19.33
CA GLN A 193 -2.60 7.18 -19.92
C GLN A 193 -2.25 5.90 -19.14
N GLN A 194 -1.97 6.01 -17.85
CA GLN A 194 -1.67 4.89 -16.98
C GLN A 194 -2.55 4.93 -15.75
N ILE A 195 -2.88 3.77 -15.21
CA ILE A 195 -3.64 3.60 -13.98
C ILE A 195 -2.77 2.90 -12.93
N ASN A 196 -2.89 3.32 -11.67
CA ASN A 196 -2.19 2.70 -10.55
C ASN A 196 -3.15 2.52 -9.36
N HIS A 197 -3.23 1.28 -8.88
CA HIS A 197 -4.05 0.86 -7.73
C HIS A 197 -3.21 0.65 -6.46
N GLY A 198 -2.03 1.28 -6.38
CA GLY A 198 -1.04 1.07 -5.31
C GLY A 198 -0.09 -0.11 -5.57
N ASN A 199 -0.22 -0.79 -6.70
CA ASN A 199 0.61 -1.93 -7.09
C ASN A 199 1.46 -1.69 -8.35
N GLY A 200 1.67 -0.41 -8.69
CA GLY A 200 2.45 0.03 -9.85
C GLY A 200 1.58 0.48 -11.01
N TRP A 201 2.19 1.24 -11.91
CA TRP A 201 1.54 1.79 -13.10
C TRP A 201 1.27 0.71 -14.14
N LYS A 202 0.08 0.74 -14.72
CA LYS A 202 -0.33 -0.10 -15.86
C LYS A 202 -0.87 0.80 -16.96
N GLY A 203 -0.40 0.60 -18.19
CA GLY A 203 -0.89 1.34 -19.35
C GLY A 203 -2.37 1.07 -19.63
N MET A 204 -3.08 2.09 -20.09
CA MET A 204 -4.46 2.01 -20.58
C MET A 204 -4.50 2.01 -22.11
N GLU A 205 -5.60 1.53 -22.70
CA GLU A 205 -5.84 1.76 -24.13
C GLU A 205 -5.91 3.25 -24.47
N ASP A 206 -5.62 3.60 -25.73
CA ASP A 206 -5.89 4.93 -26.25
C ASP A 206 -7.40 5.13 -26.40
N ARG A 207 -7.93 6.08 -25.63
CA ARG A 207 -9.34 6.46 -25.58
C ARG A 207 -9.66 7.70 -26.44
N GLY A 208 -8.65 8.23 -27.13
CA GLY A 208 -8.77 9.34 -28.07
C GLY A 208 -8.62 10.71 -27.43
N GLY A 209 -7.39 11.23 -27.45
CA GLY A 209 -7.07 12.63 -27.12
C GLY A 209 -6.55 12.85 -25.69
N ALA A 210 -6.08 14.07 -25.41
CA ALA A 210 -5.39 14.42 -24.17
C ALA A 210 -6.26 14.15 -22.92
N THR A 211 -7.48 14.67 -22.92
CA THR A 211 -8.41 14.51 -21.79
C THR A 211 -8.83 13.06 -21.58
N ALA A 212 -9.22 12.33 -22.63
CA ALA A 212 -9.63 10.93 -22.48
C ALA A 212 -8.47 10.03 -21.98
N ASN A 213 -7.24 10.40 -22.31
CA ASN A 213 -6.02 9.71 -21.89
C ASN A 213 -5.34 10.33 -20.66
N HIS A 214 -5.96 11.31 -19.99
CA HIS A 214 -5.46 11.91 -18.75
C HIS A 214 -4.05 12.51 -18.87
N PHE A 215 -3.79 13.19 -19.99
CA PHE A 215 -2.54 13.95 -20.23
C PHE A 215 -2.64 15.42 -19.78
N ASP A 216 -3.84 15.91 -19.48
CA ASP A 216 -4.12 17.28 -19.06
C ASP A 216 -4.69 17.39 -17.63
N HIS A 217 -4.87 16.25 -16.96
CA HIS A 217 -5.31 16.18 -15.57
C HIS A 217 -4.91 14.89 -14.88
N VAL A 218 -4.71 14.96 -13.57
CA VAL A 218 -4.63 13.78 -12.70
C VAL A 218 -6.03 13.43 -12.23
N HIS A 219 -6.47 12.21 -12.52
CA HIS A 219 -7.74 11.69 -12.02
C HIS A 219 -7.48 10.83 -10.79
N ILE A 220 -8.22 11.10 -9.71
CA ILE A 220 -8.16 10.31 -8.47
C ILE A 220 -9.54 9.80 -8.13
N SER A 221 -9.65 8.49 -7.97
CA SER A 221 -10.85 7.84 -7.45
C SER A 221 -10.64 7.37 -6.03
N PHE A 222 -11.72 7.36 -5.26
CA PHE A 222 -11.71 7.16 -3.82
C PHE A 222 -12.65 6.04 -3.39
N GLU A 223 -12.31 5.41 -2.27
CA GLU A 223 -13.17 4.44 -1.61
C GLU A 223 -14.41 5.11 -0.99
N ARG A 224 -15.51 4.34 -0.92
CA ARG A 224 -16.79 4.84 -0.39
C ARG A 224 -16.76 5.07 1.13
N GLY A 225 -15.89 4.34 1.83
CA GLY A 225 -15.68 4.44 3.27
C GLY A 225 -14.20 4.25 3.56
N GLY A 226 -13.47 5.36 3.68
CA GLY A 226 -12.03 5.40 3.87
C GLY A 226 -11.52 6.82 3.68
N GLY A 227 -10.33 7.11 4.22
CA GLY A 227 -9.70 8.42 4.11
C GLY A 227 -10.21 9.49 5.08
N GLY A 228 -9.83 10.74 4.82
CA GLY A 228 -10.09 11.89 5.69
C GLY A 228 -8.98 12.17 6.71
N GLY A 229 -7.86 11.44 6.61
CA GLY A 229 -6.63 11.76 7.32
C GLY A 229 -5.87 12.91 6.67
N SER A 230 -4.89 13.44 7.37
CA SER A 230 -4.03 14.50 6.85
C SER A 230 -2.86 13.93 6.04
N LEU A 231 -2.54 14.57 4.92
CA LEU A 231 -1.41 14.22 4.05
C LEU A 231 -0.11 14.07 4.87
N GLN A 232 0.58 12.96 4.65
CA GLN A 232 1.87 12.61 5.23
C GLN A 232 2.90 12.65 4.10
N GLY A 233 3.74 13.69 4.11
CA GLY A 233 4.74 13.88 3.06
C GLY A 233 4.16 14.09 1.65
N CYS A 234 5.07 14.49 0.78
CA CYS A 234 5.20 14.40 -0.68
C CYS A 234 6.69 14.77 -0.95
#